data_AF-A0A9E5V9P3-F1
#
_entry.id   AF-A0A9E5V9P3-F1
#
_cell.length_a   1.000
_cell.length_b   1.000
_cell.length_c   1.000
_cell.angle_alpha   90.00
_cell.angle_beta   90.00
_cell.angle_gamma   90.00
#
_symmetry.space_group_name_H-M   'P 1'
#
loop_
_entity.id
_entity.type
_entity.pdbx_description
1 polymer ?
#
loop_
_entity_poly.entity_id
_entity_poly.type
_entity_poly.pdbx_seq_one_letter_code
_entity_poly.pdbx_strand_id
1 'polypeptide(L)'
;MLGLSRQIVGTSLIICLCFTGVGFLQFPRMQKLISAKQAFSQPALEQEEKLEKSRLALLKKVPTFGFDNVFANWVYLSFLQYFGDDEIRAKTGYALSPEYFEIILKHDPRFQLAYLSLSSSTSIYAGMPERSVSITERGLKSLNPWVPRGSYYVWRYKGIDELLFLGNSQAAKKSLQTAADWAKKHSDTESQISANISQNTANFLSRNPHSKSAQIAAWTMVLQNGVDKETQKRAIAGIEKLGGQVVQTPQGNQIKFPQKD
;
A
#
# COMPACT_ATOMS: atom_id res chain seq x y z
N MET A 1 40.52 -39.16 -14.58
CA MET A 1 40.60 -37.69 -14.41
C MET A 1 40.22 -36.87 -15.65
N LEU A 2 40.36 -37.37 -16.89
CA LEU A 2 40.00 -36.62 -18.12
C LEU A 2 38.49 -36.38 -18.34
N GLY A 3 37.60 -37.22 -17.79
CA GLY A 3 36.14 -37.08 -17.94
C GLY A 3 35.52 -35.93 -17.13
N LEU A 4 35.99 -35.69 -15.89
CA LEU A 4 35.52 -34.58 -15.05
C LEU A 4 35.91 -33.21 -15.64
N SER A 5 37.10 -33.10 -16.22
CA SER A 5 37.57 -31.86 -16.87
C SER A 5 36.66 -31.44 -18.04
N ARG A 6 36.25 -32.38 -18.90
CA ARG A 6 35.35 -32.08 -20.03
C ARG A 6 33.95 -31.68 -19.59
N GLN A 7 33.42 -32.30 -18.52
CA GLN A 7 32.11 -31.95 -17.97
C GLN A 7 32.11 -30.56 -17.32
N ILE A 8 33.17 -30.21 -16.56
CA ILE A 8 33.30 -28.88 -15.95
C ILE A 8 33.43 -27.81 -17.02
N VAL A 9 34.27 -28.03 -18.04
CA VAL A 9 34.44 -27.09 -19.16
C VAL A 9 33.15 -26.93 -19.96
N GLY A 10 32.44 -28.03 -20.26
CA GLY A 10 31.16 -28.00 -20.97
C GLY A 10 30.06 -27.27 -20.19
N THR A 11 29.98 -27.49 -18.88
CA THR A 11 28.97 -26.84 -18.02
C THR A 11 29.24 -25.34 -17.91
N SER A 12 30.50 -24.94 -17.75
CA SER A 12 30.89 -23.52 -17.73
C SER A 12 30.60 -22.82 -19.07
N LEU A 13 30.84 -23.49 -20.20
CA LEU A 13 30.49 -22.98 -21.53
C LEU A 13 28.99 -22.76 -21.69
N ILE A 14 28.17 -23.71 -21.26
CA ILE A 14 26.70 -23.60 -21.30
C ILE A 14 26.22 -22.46 -20.43
N ILE A 15 26.74 -22.32 -19.21
CA ILE A 15 26.40 -21.21 -18.30
C ILE A 15 26.75 -19.86 -18.95
N CYS A 16 27.95 -19.72 -19.53
CA CYS A 16 28.34 -18.52 -20.26
C CYS A 16 27.42 -18.23 -21.46
N LEU A 17 27.03 -19.25 -22.21
CA LEU A 17 26.09 -19.14 -23.34
C LEU A 17 24.69 -18.70 -22.88
N CYS A 18 24.22 -19.21 -21.74
CA CYS A 18 22.95 -18.78 -21.15
C CYS A 18 23.00 -17.32 -20.70
N PHE A 19 24.06 -16.90 -19.99
CA PHE A 19 24.20 -15.51 -19.56
C PHE A 19 24.36 -14.53 -20.74
N THR A 20 25.14 -14.90 -21.76
CA THR A 20 25.25 -14.08 -22.98
C THR A 20 23.94 -14.04 -23.76
N GLY A 21 23.22 -15.15 -23.89
CA GLY A 21 21.90 -15.19 -24.51
C GLY A 21 20.88 -14.30 -23.77
N VAL A 22 20.85 -14.37 -22.44
CA VAL A 22 20.01 -13.49 -21.61
C VAL A 22 20.44 -12.03 -21.80
N GLY A 23 21.75 -11.74 -21.76
CA GLY A 23 22.27 -10.38 -21.99
C GLY A 23 21.85 -9.83 -23.36
N PHE A 24 21.98 -10.63 -24.42
CA PHE A 24 21.65 -10.22 -25.79
C PHE A 24 20.15 -9.98 -25.98
N LEU A 25 19.30 -10.76 -25.32
CA LEU A 25 17.84 -10.59 -25.38
C LEU A 25 17.35 -9.43 -24.49
N GLN A 26 18.01 -9.19 -23.36
CA GLN A 26 17.61 -8.15 -22.40
C GLN A 26 18.18 -6.77 -22.76
N PHE A 27 19.32 -6.69 -23.44
CA PHE A 27 19.99 -5.42 -23.76
C PHE A 27 19.15 -4.49 -24.64
N PRO A 28 18.49 -4.95 -25.74
CA PRO A 28 17.62 -4.09 -26.53
C PRO A 28 16.36 -3.65 -25.75
N ARG A 29 15.83 -4.52 -24.88
CA ARG A 29 14.72 -4.16 -23.98
C ARG A 29 15.14 -3.08 -22.99
N MET A 30 16.32 -3.23 -22.39
CA MET A 30 16.90 -2.25 -21.48
C MET A 30 17.14 -0.91 -22.19
N GLN A 31 17.74 -0.90 -23.39
CA GLN A 31 17.90 0.33 -24.18
C GLN A 31 16.55 0.98 -24.50
N LYS A 32 15.54 0.18 -24.90
CA LYS A 32 14.19 0.69 -25.15
C LYS A 32 13.55 1.29 -23.89
N LEU A 33 13.74 0.68 -22.72
CA LEU A 33 13.26 1.21 -21.44
C LEU A 33 14.00 2.49 -21.03
N ILE A 34 15.32 2.56 -21.25
CA ILE A 34 16.13 3.76 -20.99
C ILE A 34 15.70 4.91 -21.90
N SER A 35 15.53 4.65 -23.20
CA SER A 35 15.07 5.66 -24.15
C SER A 35 13.61 6.06 -23.95
N ALA A 36 12.74 5.14 -23.51
CA ALA A 36 11.36 5.45 -23.13
C ALA A 36 11.29 6.34 -21.88
N LYS A 37 12.22 6.16 -20.93
CA LYS A 37 12.32 7.00 -19.73
C LYS A 37 12.49 8.49 -20.02
N GLN A 38 13.12 8.82 -21.15
CA GLN A 38 13.33 10.20 -21.59
C GLN A 38 12.12 10.82 -22.33
N ALA A 39 11.06 10.04 -22.62
CA ALA A 39 9.93 10.46 -23.46
C ALA A 39 8.55 10.19 -22.84
N PHE A 40 8.42 10.22 -21.51
CA PHE A 40 7.14 9.99 -20.85
C PHE A 40 6.19 11.20 -20.97
N SER A 41 5.59 11.33 -22.15
CA SER A 41 4.38 12.13 -22.35
C SER A 41 3.23 11.59 -21.48
N GLN A 42 2.35 12.48 -21.01
CA GLN A 42 1.20 12.09 -20.19
C GLN A 42 0.35 10.96 -20.81
N PRO A 43 0.03 10.98 -22.12
CA PRO A 43 -0.78 9.91 -22.72
C PRO A 43 -0.10 8.54 -22.71
N ALA A 44 1.22 8.49 -22.86
CA ALA A 44 1.97 7.23 -22.79
C ALA A 44 1.90 6.61 -21.39
N LEU A 45 2.03 7.44 -20.35
CA LEU A 45 1.91 7.00 -18.96
C LEU A 45 0.49 6.53 -18.62
N GLU A 46 -0.54 7.21 -19.11
CA GLU A 46 -1.93 6.77 -18.95
C GLU A 46 -2.20 5.43 -19.64
N GLN A 47 -1.57 5.18 -20.79
CA GLN A 47 -1.65 3.88 -21.47
C GLN A 47 -0.96 2.79 -20.65
N GLU A 48 0.22 3.07 -20.09
CA GLU A 48 0.93 2.14 -19.20
C GLU A 48 0.12 1.80 -17.95
N GLU A 49 -0.51 2.79 -17.31
CA GLU A 49 -1.38 2.58 -16.15
C GLU A 49 -2.58 1.67 -16.49
N LYS A 50 -3.16 1.81 -17.68
CA LYS A 50 -4.25 0.94 -18.17
C LYS A 50 -3.78 -0.49 -18.42
N LEU A 51 -2.57 -0.66 -18.97
CA LEU A 51 -1.97 -1.97 -19.18
C LEU A 51 -1.68 -2.65 -17.85
N GLU A 52 -1.12 -1.92 -16.88
CA GLU A 52 -0.85 -2.45 -15.54
C GLU A 52 -2.15 -2.84 -14.84
N LYS A 53 -3.19 -1.99 -14.90
CA LYS A 53 -4.51 -2.34 -14.38
C LYS A 53 -5.06 -3.64 -14.98
N SER A 54 -4.87 -3.83 -16.29
CA SER A 54 -5.30 -5.04 -16.99
C SER A 54 -4.49 -6.27 -16.57
N ARG A 55 -3.16 -6.10 -16.39
CA ARG A 55 -2.29 -7.13 -15.83
C ARG A 55 -2.74 -7.53 -14.43
N LEU A 56 -3.01 -6.57 -13.54
CA LEU A 56 -3.48 -6.83 -12.17
C LEU A 56 -4.83 -7.55 -12.16
N ALA A 57 -5.75 -7.16 -13.04
CA ALA A 57 -7.04 -7.85 -13.20
C ALA A 57 -6.88 -9.32 -13.63
N LEU A 58 -5.87 -9.62 -14.46
CA LEU A 58 -5.51 -11.00 -14.81
C LEU A 58 -4.88 -11.72 -13.63
N LEU A 59 -3.87 -11.13 -12.98
CA LEU A 59 -3.16 -11.73 -11.84
C LEU A 59 -4.10 -12.11 -10.70
N LYS A 60 -5.15 -11.31 -10.48
CA LYS A 60 -6.20 -11.61 -9.49
C LYS A 60 -6.93 -12.94 -9.75
N LYS A 61 -6.92 -13.47 -10.98
CA LYS A 61 -7.64 -14.67 -11.41
C LYS A 61 -6.73 -15.89 -11.67
N VAL A 62 -5.41 -15.69 -11.74
CA VAL A 62 -4.47 -16.75 -12.09
C VAL A 62 -4.36 -17.77 -10.95
N PRO A 63 -4.41 -19.08 -11.24
CA PRO A 63 -4.09 -20.11 -10.25
C PRO A 63 -2.60 -20.09 -9.91
N THR A 64 -2.28 -20.23 -8.63
CA THR A 64 -0.89 -20.23 -8.11
C THR A 64 -0.29 -21.64 -8.03
N PHE A 65 -1.10 -22.68 -8.26
CA PHE A 65 -0.68 -24.09 -8.21
C PHE A 65 0.03 -24.47 -6.90
N GLY A 66 -0.38 -23.88 -5.77
CA GLY A 66 0.18 -24.14 -4.44
C GLY A 66 1.33 -23.21 -4.02
N PHE A 67 1.73 -22.27 -4.87
CA PHE A 67 2.80 -21.30 -4.60
C PHE A 67 2.27 -19.91 -4.19
N ASP A 68 1.21 -19.85 -3.39
CA ASP A 68 0.50 -18.61 -3.06
C ASP A 68 1.42 -17.54 -2.42
N ASN A 69 2.29 -17.92 -1.50
CA ASN A 69 3.23 -17.01 -0.84
C ASN A 69 4.31 -16.46 -1.81
N VAL A 70 4.85 -17.30 -2.69
CA VAL A 70 5.82 -16.88 -3.72
C VAL A 70 5.14 -15.91 -4.69
N PHE A 71 3.92 -16.22 -5.11
CA PHE A 71 3.13 -15.35 -5.95
C PHE A 71 2.85 -14.01 -5.28
N ALA A 72 2.39 -14.02 -4.03
CA ALA A 72 2.15 -12.80 -3.24
C ALA A 72 3.42 -11.95 -3.08
N ASN A 73 4.57 -12.58 -2.79
CA ASN A 73 5.87 -11.89 -2.73
C ASN A 73 6.25 -11.25 -4.06
N TRP A 74 6.05 -11.94 -5.19
CA TRP A 74 6.34 -11.39 -6.51
C TRP A 74 5.44 -10.19 -6.86
N VAL A 75 4.14 -10.27 -6.51
CA VAL A 75 3.22 -9.14 -6.66
C VAL A 75 3.61 -7.99 -5.74
N TYR A 76 4.07 -8.26 -4.51
CA TYR A 76 4.58 -7.25 -3.60
C TYR A 76 5.82 -6.53 -4.14
N LEU A 77 6.76 -7.25 -4.78
CA LEU A 77 7.89 -6.62 -5.46
C LEU A 77 7.44 -5.73 -6.63
N SER A 78 6.41 -6.15 -7.37
CA SER A 78 5.80 -5.31 -8.41
C SER A 78 5.18 -4.04 -7.81
N PHE A 79 4.52 -4.16 -6.66
CA PHE A 79 4.02 -3.00 -5.91
C PHE A 79 5.15 -2.06 -5.48
N LEU A 80 6.26 -2.57 -4.95
CA LEU A 80 7.39 -1.72 -4.55
C LEU A 80 7.97 -0.94 -5.73
N GLN A 81 8.02 -1.55 -6.92
CA GLN A 81 8.42 -0.86 -8.15
C GLN A 81 7.39 0.19 -8.59
N TYR A 82 6.11 -0.17 -8.57
CA TYR A 82 5.01 0.75 -8.88
C TYR A 82 5.01 1.96 -7.94
N PHE A 83 5.13 1.73 -6.64
CA PHE A 83 5.04 2.75 -5.61
C PHE A 83 6.30 3.62 -5.55
N GLY A 84 7.48 3.02 -5.76
CA GLY A 84 8.77 3.70 -5.64
C GLY A 84 9.23 4.46 -6.88
N ASP A 85 8.49 4.42 -8.00
CA ASP A 85 8.81 5.24 -9.18
C ASP A 85 8.22 6.65 -9.02
N ASP A 86 8.86 7.46 -8.17
CA ASP A 86 8.39 8.80 -7.81
C ASP A 86 8.23 9.72 -9.04
N GLU A 87 9.06 9.56 -10.08
CA GLU A 87 8.98 10.34 -11.32
C GLU A 87 7.67 10.07 -12.08
N ILE A 88 7.27 8.80 -12.17
CA ILE A 88 6.02 8.40 -12.83
C ILE A 88 4.82 8.68 -11.93
N ARG A 89 4.94 8.42 -10.62
CA ARG A 89 3.86 8.63 -9.66
C ARG A 89 3.53 10.11 -9.45
N ALA A 90 4.52 11.00 -9.61
CA ALA A 90 4.32 12.45 -9.69
C ALA A 90 3.47 12.91 -10.88
N LYS A 91 3.14 12.03 -11.83
CA LYS A 91 2.25 12.32 -12.99
C LYS A 91 0.97 11.49 -13.03
N THR A 92 0.99 10.29 -12.44
CA THR A 92 -0.08 9.30 -12.56
C THR A 92 -0.79 8.99 -11.25
N GLY A 93 -0.21 9.37 -10.11
CA GLY A 93 -0.73 9.02 -8.79
C GLY A 93 -0.61 7.54 -8.48
N TYR A 94 -1.34 7.10 -7.45
CA TYR A 94 -1.20 5.76 -6.84
C TYR A 94 -2.50 4.93 -6.92
N ALA A 95 -3.34 5.19 -7.92
CA ALA A 95 -4.69 4.62 -7.99
C ALA A 95 -4.73 3.08 -8.01
N LEU A 96 -3.63 2.40 -8.38
CA LEU A 96 -3.57 0.93 -8.44
C LEU A 96 -3.10 0.27 -7.14
N SER A 97 -2.67 1.02 -6.12
CA SER A 97 -2.30 0.49 -4.80
C SER A 97 -3.31 -0.50 -4.20
N PRO A 98 -4.63 -0.23 -4.17
CA PRO A 98 -5.60 -1.20 -3.66
C PRO A 98 -5.66 -2.51 -4.45
N GLU A 99 -5.31 -2.51 -5.73
CA GLU A 99 -5.33 -3.72 -6.56
C GLU A 99 -4.19 -4.66 -6.20
N TYR A 100 -2.98 -4.13 -6.00
CA TYR A 100 -1.88 -4.90 -5.43
C TYR A 100 -2.26 -5.45 -4.06
N PHE A 101 -2.87 -4.62 -3.21
CA PHE A 101 -3.21 -4.99 -1.85
C PHE A 101 -4.16 -6.18 -1.81
N GLU A 102 -5.19 -6.13 -2.65
CA GLU A 102 -6.19 -7.18 -2.77
C GLU A 102 -5.61 -8.48 -3.34
N ILE A 103 -4.71 -8.42 -4.33
CA ILE A 103 -4.07 -9.61 -4.89
C ILE A 103 -3.15 -10.25 -3.86
N ILE A 104 -2.28 -9.48 -3.22
CA ILE A 104 -1.30 -10.00 -2.25
C ILE A 104 -2.02 -10.73 -1.11
N LEU A 105 -3.01 -10.09 -0.47
CA LEU A 105 -3.70 -10.68 0.68
C LEU A 105 -4.70 -11.77 0.30
N LYS A 106 -5.16 -11.83 -0.94
CA LYS A 106 -5.94 -12.97 -1.43
C LYS A 106 -5.11 -14.26 -1.37
N HIS A 107 -3.83 -14.18 -1.72
CA HIS A 107 -2.93 -15.33 -1.80
C HIS A 107 -2.17 -15.58 -0.50
N ASP A 108 -1.67 -14.52 0.14
CA ASP A 108 -1.03 -14.61 1.45
C ASP A 108 -1.67 -13.63 2.44
N PRO A 109 -2.78 -14.01 3.11
CA PRO A 109 -3.43 -13.16 4.09
C PRO A 109 -2.59 -12.96 5.35
N ARG A 110 -1.49 -13.70 5.54
CA ARG A 110 -0.56 -13.56 6.68
C ARG A 110 0.65 -12.68 6.34
N PHE A 111 0.66 -12.06 5.17
CA PHE A 111 1.73 -11.16 4.76
C PHE A 111 1.65 -9.81 5.49
N GLN A 112 2.22 -9.75 6.70
CA GLN A 112 2.13 -8.58 7.58
C GLN A 112 2.61 -7.27 6.91
N LEU A 113 3.73 -7.30 6.19
CA LEU A 113 4.28 -6.10 5.54
C LEU A 113 3.28 -5.49 4.54
N ALA A 114 2.51 -6.32 3.83
CA ALA A 114 1.53 -5.86 2.88
C ALA A 114 0.42 -5.02 3.55
N TYR A 115 -0.03 -5.39 4.74
CA TYR A 115 -0.98 -4.57 5.49
C TYR A 115 -0.40 -3.20 5.85
N LEU A 116 0.86 -3.14 6.28
CA LEU A 116 1.46 -1.89 6.75
C LEU A 116 1.70 -0.91 5.59
N SER A 117 2.34 -1.40 4.52
CA SER A 117 2.72 -0.56 3.39
C SER A 117 1.52 -0.25 2.48
N LEU A 118 0.68 -1.24 2.15
CA LEU A 118 -0.43 -1.02 1.23
C LEU A 118 -1.67 -0.42 1.89
N SER A 119 -1.87 -0.53 3.20
CA SER A 119 -2.91 0.27 3.89
C SER A 119 -2.63 1.76 3.67
N SER A 120 -1.43 2.21 4.03
CA SER A 120 -1.01 3.62 3.89
C SER A 120 -1.00 4.06 2.42
N SER A 121 -0.47 3.23 1.52
CA SER A 121 -0.50 3.51 0.09
C SER A 121 -1.93 3.64 -0.45
N THR A 122 -2.87 2.85 0.06
CA THR A 122 -4.26 2.88 -0.37
C THR A 122 -5.05 4.02 0.25
N SER A 123 -4.92 4.27 1.56
CA SER A 123 -5.69 5.32 2.25
C SER A 123 -5.12 6.71 2.03
N ILE A 124 -3.80 6.88 2.14
CA ILE A 124 -3.13 8.19 2.08
C ILE A 124 -2.81 8.58 0.64
N TYR A 125 -2.13 7.71 -0.11
CA TYR A 125 -1.63 8.08 -1.45
C TYR A 125 -2.68 7.92 -2.54
N ALA A 126 -3.50 6.88 -2.46
CA ALA A 126 -4.58 6.65 -3.43
C ALA A 126 -5.93 7.25 -3.00
N GLY A 127 -6.04 7.80 -1.77
CA GLY A 127 -7.28 8.38 -1.25
C GLY A 127 -8.45 7.39 -1.21
N MET A 128 -8.21 6.11 -0.93
CA MET A 128 -9.20 5.03 -0.92
C MET A 128 -9.33 4.32 0.44
N PRO A 129 -9.56 5.04 1.54
CA PRO A 129 -9.60 4.45 2.89
C PRO A 129 -10.65 3.35 3.04
N GLU A 130 -11.80 3.42 2.35
CA GLU A 130 -12.84 2.40 2.38
C GLU A 130 -12.33 1.07 1.80
N ARG A 131 -11.53 1.13 0.73
CA ARG A 131 -10.90 -0.04 0.11
C ARG A 131 -9.83 -0.62 1.04
N SER A 132 -9.01 0.22 1.66
CA SER A 132 -7.99 -0.18 2.65
C SER A 132 -8.62 -0.97 3.81
N VAL A 133 -9.66 -0.41 4.44
CA VAL A 133 -10.38 -1.05 5.55
C VAL A 133 -11.05 -2.35 5.11
N SER A 134 -11.77 -2.35 3.98
CA SER A 134 -12.46 -3.54 3.48
C SER A 134 -11.50 -4.69 3.15
N ILE A 135 -10.37 -4.40 2.51
CA ILE A 135 -9.33 -5.41 2.21
C ILE A 135 -8.75 -5.96 3.52
N THR A 136 -8.41 -5.06 4.46
CA THR A 136 -7.84 -5.43 5.76
C THR A 136 -8.81 -6.29 6.58
N GLU A 137 -10.10 -5.98 6.58
CA GLU A 137 -11.14 -6.78 7.27
C GLU A 137 -11.25 -8.21 6.78
N ARG A 138 -11.11 -8.43 5.47
CA ARG A 138 -11.12 -9.79 4.91
C ARG A 138 -9.89 -10.57 5.35
N GLY A 139 -8.73 -9.93 5.31
CA GLY A 139 -7.45 -10.54 5.69
C GLY A 139 -7.34 -10.86 7.19
N LEU A 140 -7.90 -10.01 8.05
CA LEU A 140 -7.93 -10.20 9.52
C LEU A 140 -8.58 -11.52 9.94
N LYS A 141 -9.46 -12.12 9.12
CA LYS A 141 -10.07 -13.43 9.39
C LYS A 141 -9.07 -14.58 9.43
N SER A 142 -7.88 -14.40 8.84
CA SER A 142 -6.81 -15.39 8.80
C SER A 142 -5.70 -15.13 9.81
N LEU A 143 -5.82 -14.06 10.60
CA LEU A 143 -4.82 -13.63 11.59
C LEU A 143 -5.28 -13.94 13.00
N ASN A 144 -4.31 -14.06 13.90
CA ASN A 144 -4.56 -14.12 15.35
C ASN A 144 -3.42 -13.38 16.08
N PRO A 145 -3.49 -13.20 17.41
CA PRO A 145 -2.47 -12.46 18.15
C PRO A 145 -1.03 -12.97 17.93
N TRP A 146 -0.84 -14.26 17.65
CA TRP A 146 0.46 -14.92 17.57
C TRP A 146 0.97 -15.09 16.13
N VAL A 147 0.07 -15.20 15.15
CA VAL A 147 0.41 -15.56 13.77
C VAL A 147 -0.25 -14.62 12.75
N PRO A 148 0.55 -13.91 11.93
CA PRO A 148 1.99 -13.65 12.11
C PRO A 148 2.25 -12.82 13.38
N ARG A 149 3.49 -12.84 13.88
CA ARG A 149 3.91 -11.93 14.95
C ARG A 149 3.65 -10.48 14.51
N GLY A 150 3.20 -9.62 15.44
CA GLY A 150 2.92 -8.23 15.12
C GLY A 150 1.57 -7.97 14.42
N SER A 151 0.67 -8.96 14.36
CA SER A 151 -0.68 -8.80 13.80
C SER A 151 -1.51 -7.71 14.50
N TYR A 152 -1.16 -7.30 15.72
CA TYR A 152 -1.77 -6.16 16.38
C TYR A 152 -1.60 -4.84 15.61
N TYR A 153 -0.54 -4.71 14.79
CA TYR A 153 -0.38 -3.53 13.94
C TYR A 153 -1.45 -3.47 12.85
N VAL A 154 -1.91 -4.61 12.33
CA VAL A 154 -2.97 -4.64 11.31
C VAL A 154 -4.26 -4.02 11.85
N TRP A 155 -4.64 -4.37 13.08
CA TRP A 155 -5.77 -3.74 13.78
C TRP A 155 -5.55 -2.26 14.04
N ARG A 156 -4.33 -1.87 14.41
CA ARG A 156 -4.00 -0.46 14.68
C ARG A 156 -4.12 0.40 13.43
N TYR A 157 -3.59 -0.05 12.29
CA TYR A 157 -3.67 0.66 11.01
C TYR A 157 -5.12 0.75 10.52
N LYS A 158 -5.89 -0.33 10.61
CA LYS A 158 -7.34 -0.31 10.36
C LYS A 158 -8.05 0.74 11.22
N GLY A 159 -7.76 0.78 12.51
CA GLY A 159 -8.37 1.74 13.43
C GLY A 159 -8.00 3.19 13.12
N ILE A 160 -6.78 3.43 12.64
CA ILE A 160 -6.35 4.76 12.16
C ILE A 160 -7.14 5.15 10.92
N ASP A 161 -7.28 4.26 9.93
CA ASP A 161 -8.03 4.54 8.71
C ASP A 161 -9.52 4.82 9.01
N GLU A 162 -10.12 4.01 9.88
CA GLU A 162 -11.49 4.19 10.36
C GLU A 162 -11.71 5.53 11.05
N LEU A 163 -10.75 5.96 11.88
CA LEU A 163 -10.85 7.20 12.63
C LEU A 163 -10.63 8.43 11.74
N LEU A 164 -9.51 8.46 11.04
CA LEU A 164 -8.99 9.67 10.40
C LEU A 164 -9.62 9.94 9.03
N PHE A 165 -10.00 8.89 8.30
CA PHE A 165 -10.54 9.07 6.95
C PHE A 165 -12.03 8.76 6.87
N LEU A 166 -12.50 7.73 7.59
CA LEU A 166 -13.91 7.33 7.57
C LEU A 166 -14.76 8.00 8.65
N GLY A 167 -14.14 8.67 9.63
CA GLY A 167 -14.83 9.31 10.76
C GLY A 167 -15.62 8.34 11.65
N ASN A 168 -15.33 7.04 11.55
CA ASN A 168 -16.04 5.98 12.27
C ASN A 168 -15.34 5.67 13.59
N SER A 169 -15.51 6.58 14.54
CA SER A 169 -14.87 6.54 15.86
C SER A 169 -15.21 5.29 16.66
N GLN A 170 -16.42 4.76 16.51
CA GLN A 170 -16.84 3.55 17.22
C GLN A 170 -16.13 2.31 16.66
N ALA A 171 -16.02 2.19 15.33
CA ALA A 171 -15.25 1.11 14.71
C ALA A 171 -13.76 1.25 15.04
N ALA A 172 -13.21 2.46 14.93
CA ALA A 172 -11.83 2.76 15.29
C ALA A 172 -11.50 2.38 16.74
N LYS A 173 -12.36 2.75 17.69
CA LYS A 173 -12.24 2.35 19.10
C LYS A 173 -12.16 0.83 19.22
N LYS A 174 -13.06 0.08 18.58
CA LYS A 174 -13.05 -1.39 18.62
C LYS A 174 -11.76 -1.97 18.03
N SER A 175 -11.32 -1.45 16.88
CA SER A 175 -10.08 -1.88 16.22
C SER A 175 -8.85 -1.60 17.11
N LEU A 176 -8.77 -0.42 17.72
CA LEU A 176 -7.68 -0.03 18.62
C LEU A 176 -7.68 -0.81 19.96
N GLN A 177 -8.86 -1.13 20.51
CA GLN A 177 -8.98 -2.03 21.66
C GLN A 177 -8.46 -3.42 21.31
N THR A 178 -8.87 -3.96 20.16
CA THR A 178 -8.41 -5.27 19.69
C THR A 178 -6.90 -5.28 19.45
N ALA A 179 -6.35 -4.20 18.86
CA ALA A 179 -4.92 -4.02 18.71
C ALA A 179 -4.20 -4.07 20.07
N ALA A 180 -4.72 -3.35 21.07
CA ALA A 180 -4.16 -3.34 22.41
C ALA A 180 -4.17 -4.75 23.03
N ASP A 181 -5.30 -5.45 22.95
CA ASP A 181 -5.47 -6.76 23.55
C ASP A 181 -4.62 -7.84 22.87
N TRP A 182 -4.42 -7.73 21.55
CA TRP A 182 -3.51 -8.62 20.81
C TRP A 182 -2.05 -8.32 21.15
N ALA A 183 -1.68 -7.05 21.29
CA ALA A 183 -0.32 -6.65 21.63
C ALA A 183 0.06 -7.09 23.06
N LYS A 184 -0.86 -7.00 24.05
CA LYS A 184 -0.65 -7.47 25.43
C LYS A 184 -0.32 -8.96 25.55
N LYS A 185 -0.59 -9.77 24.52
CA LYS A 185 -0.23 -11.20 24.51
C LYS A 185 1.27 -11.43 24.36
N HIS A 186 2.03 -10.45 23.89
CA HIS A 186 3.48 -10.52 23.72
C HIS A 186 4.19 -9.85 24.88
N SER A 187 5.37 -10.31 25.25
CA SER A 187 6.12 -9.78 26.40
C SER A 187 7.21 -8.77 26.01
N ASP A 188 7.45 -8.54 24.73
CA ASP A 188 8.49 -7.64 24.26
C ASP A 188 8.10 -6.16 24.42
N THR A 189 9.09 -5.30 24.61
CA THR A 189 8.89 -3.86 24.86
C THR A 189 8.07 -3.18 23.77
N GLU A 190 8.30 -3.53 22.50
CA GLU A 190 7.61 -2.94 21.36
C GLU A 190 6.11 -3.22 21.42
N SER A 191 5.73 -4.47 21.68
CA SER A 191 4.33 -4.87 21.84
C SER A 191 3.66 -4.17 23.01
N GLN A 192 4.35 -3.98 24.13
CA GLN A 192 3.81 -3.28 25.31
C GLN A 192 3.60 -1.78 25.04
N ILE A 193 4.52 -1.15 24.30
CA ILE A 193 4.34 0.23 23.84
C ILE A 193 3.12 0.33 22.92
N SER A 194 3.01 -0.56 21.93
CA SER A 194 1.88 -0.60 21.00
C SER A 194 0.54 -0.84 21.72
N ALA A 195 0.54 -1.71 22.72
CA ALA A 195 -0.61 -1.97 23.58
C ALA A 195 -1.08 -0.71 24.31
N ASN A 196 -0.15 -0.02 24.97
CA ASN A 196 -0.44 1.19 25.73
C ASN A 196 -0.95 2.32 24.83
N ILE A 197 -0.30 2.57 23.69
CA ILE A 197 -0.72 3.61 22.74
C ILE A 197 -2.14 3.30 22.23
N SER A 198 -2.39 2.07 21.79
CA SER A 198 -3.68 1.69 21.22
C SER A 198 -4.80 1.74 22.26
N GLN A 199 -4.53 1.31 23.49
CA GLN A 199 -5.48 1.38 24.61
C GLN A 199 -5.80 2.83 24.98
N ASN A 200 -4.79 3.70 25.07
CA ASN A 200 -4.96 5.10 25.40
C ASN A 200 -5.81 5.82 24.36
N THR A 201 -5.56 5.58 23.07
CA THR A 201 -6.36 6.15 21.99
C THR A 201 -7.80 5.64 22.05
N ALA A 202 -8.04 4.35 22.27
CA ALA A 202 -9.40 3.82 22.44
C ALA A 202 -10.15 4.43 23.65
N ASN A 203 -9.44 4.66 24.75
CA ASN A 203 -9.97 5.31 25.95
C ASN A 203 -10.27 6.80 25.71
N PHE A 204 -9.45 7.47 24.89
CA PHE A 204 -9.69 8.84 24.46
C PHE A 204 -10.95 8.92 23.57
N LEU A 205 -11.08 8.03 22.59
CA LEU A 205 -12.25 7.98 21.70
C LEU A 205 -13.57 7.70 22.43
N SER A 206 -13.50 7.10 23.63
CA SER A 206 -14.68 6.92 24.48
C SER A 206 -15.21 8.23 25.08
N ARG A 207 -14.35 9.24 25.18
CA ARG A 207 -14.66 10.55 25.78
C ARG A 207 -14.79 11.65 24.73
N ASN A 208 -13.98 11.58 23.68
CA ASN A 208 -13.98 12.50 22.57
C ASN A 208 -13.95 11.70 21.25
N PRO A 209 -15.11 11.23 20.77
CA PRO A 209 -15.17 10.34 19.62
C PRO A 209 -14.80 11.06 18.33
N HIS A 210 -15.12 12.34 18.17
CA HIS A 210 -15.02 13.02 16.88
C HIS A 210 -14.04 14.19 16.94
N SER A 211 -13.04 14.16 16.07
CA SER A 211 -12.18 15.32 15.79
C SER A 211 -12.23 15.59 14.29
N LYS A 212 -12.97 16.64 13.89
CA LYS A 212 -13.02 17.04 12.47
C LYS A 212 -11.69 17.63 12.07
N SER A 213 -11.05 18.39 12.96
CA SER A 213 -9.69 18.89 12.79
C SER A 213 -8.68 17.79 12.42
N ALA A 214 -8.65 16.66 13.15
CA ALA A 214 -7.77 15.54 12.81
C ALA A 214 -8.10 14.90 11.46
N GLN A 215 -9.38 14.75 11.13
CA GLN A 215 -9.80 14.20 9.83
C GLN A 215 -9.47 15.13 8.67
N ILE A 216 -9.67 16.44 8.83
CA ILE A 216 -9.29 17.45 7.83
C ILE A 216 -7.78 17.42 7.62
N ALA A 217 -6.98 17.32 8.69
CA ALA A 217 -5.53 17.19 8.57
C ALA A 217 -5.14 15.91 7.79
N ALA A 218 -5.80 14.79 8.06
CA ALA A 218 -5.57 13.54 7.34
C ALA A 218 -5.92 13.66 5.84
N TRP A 219 -7.08 14.22 5.50
CA TRP A 219 -7.45 14.48 4.10
C TRP A 219 -6.55 15.53 3.43
N THR A 220 -5.97 16.46 4.20
CA THR A 220 -4.95 17.39 3.69
C THR A 220 -3.69 16.63 3.28
N MET A 221 -3.27 15.62 4.04
CA MET A 221 -2.16 14.74 3.63
C MET A 221 -2.49 14.01 2.32
N VAL A 222 -3.72 13.53 2.14
CA VAL A 222 -4.16 12.93 0.87
C VAL A 222 -4.08 13.96 -0.26
N LEU A 223 -4.54 15.19 -0.03
CA LEU A 223 -4.49 16.24 -1.05
C LEU A 223 -3.06 16.63 -1.44
N GLN A 224 -2.13 16.61 -0.49
CA GLN A 224 -0.71 16.89 -0.73
C GLN A 224 0.00 15.77 -1.50
N ASN A 225 -0.39 14.51 -1.29
CA ASN A 225 0.15 13.36 -2.02
C ASN A 225 -0.63 13.04 -3.31
N GLY A 226 -1.87 13.52 -3.42
CA GLY A 226 -2.80 13.26 -4.49
C GLY A 226 -2.41 14.01 -5.75
N VAL A 227 -1.68 13.32 -6.62
CA VAL A 227 -1.26 13.85 -7.92
C VAL A 227 -2.38 13.77 -8.94
N ASP A 228 -3.10 12.64 -8.97
CA ASP A 228 -4.14 12.42 -9.95
C ASP A 228 -5.45 13.13 -9.57
N LYS A 229 -6.20 13.53 -10.60
CA LYS A 229 -7.42 14.34 -10.44
C LYS A 229 -8.48 13.67 -9.57
N GLU A 230 -8.60 12.34 -9.62
CA GLU A 230 -9.61 11.62 -8.85
C GLU A 230 -9.25 11.55 -7.37
N THR A 231 -7.96 11.36 -7.05
CA THR A 231 -7.48 11.44 -5.66
C THR A 231 -7.61 12.85 -5.10
N GLN A 232 -7.27 13.89 -5.87
CA GLN A 232 -7.48 15.28 -5.45
C GLN A 232 -8.95 15.58 -5.18
N LYS A 233 -9.83 15.19 -6.10
CA LYS A 233 -11.28 15.38 -5.97
C LYS A 233 -11.83 14.71 -4.72
N ARG A 234 -11.38 13.48 -4.43
CA ARG A 234 -11.76 12.77 -3.20
C ARG A 234 -11.27 13.47 -1.95
N ALA A 235 -10.02 13.93 -1.94
CA ALA A 235 -9.47 14.65 -0.80
C ALA A 235 -10.20 15.98 -0.53
N ILE A 236 -10.47 16.76 -1.58
CA ILE A 236 -11.25 17.99 -1.49
C ILE A 236 -12.66 17.70 -0.95
N ALA A 237 -13.36 16.71 -1.52
CA ALA A 237 -14.68 16.32 -1.04
C ALA A 237 -14.68 15.85 0.42
N GLY A 238 -13.63 15.14 0.84
CA GLY A 238 -13.43 14.74 2.24
C GLY A 238 -13.29 15.93 3.18
N ILE A 239 -12.47 16.92 2.82
CA ILE A 239 -12.27 18.16 3.59
C ILE A 239 -13.58 18.97 3.66
N GLU A 240 -14.26 19.16 2.52
CA GLU A 240 -15.49 19.95 2.44
C GLU A 240 -16.65 19.32 3.20
N LYS A 241 -16.77 17.98 3.17
CA LYS A 241 -17.77 17.24 3.96
C LYS A 241 -17.60 17.46 5.46
N LEU A 242 -16.38 17.75 5.91
CA LEU A 242 -16.05 18.04 7.31
C LEU A 242 -16.21 19.53 7.67
N GLY A 243 -16.67 20.35 6.72
CA GLY A 243 -16.82 21.80 6.90
C GLY A 243 -15.52 22.59 6.70
N GLY A 244 -14.44 21.94 6.26
CA GLY A 244 -13.25 22.63 5.80
C GLY A 244 -13.45 23.26 4.42
N GLN A 245 -12.60 24.21 4.05
CA GLN A 245 -12.59 24.79 2.70
C GLN A 245 -11.19 24.69 2.09
N VAL A 246 -11.12 24.23 0.85
CA VAL A 246 -9.89 24.19 0.07
C VAL A 246 -9.83 25.44 -0.80
N VAL A 247 -8.86 26.31 -0.53
CA VAL A 247 -8.59 27.52 -1.32
C VAL A 247 -7.33 27.27 -2.15
N GLN A 248 -7.49 27.22 -3.47
CA GLN A 248 -6.35 27.13 -4.38
C GLN A 248 -5.64 28.49 -4.42
N THR A 249 -4.35 28.52 -4.07
CA THR A 249 -3.52 29.72 -4.14
C THR A 249 -2.33 29.46 -5.09
N PRO A 250 -1.64 30.51 -5.59
CA PRO A 250 -0.42 30.34 -6.38
C PRO A 250 0.70 29.56 -5.66
N GLN A 251 0.66 29.48 -4.33
CA GLN A 251 1.61 28.75 -3.49
C GLN A 251 1.17 27.31 -3.17
N GLY A 252 -0.02 26.91 -3.61
CA GLY A 252 -0.61 25.59 -3.34
C GLY A 252 -1.97 25.67 -2.64
N ASN A 253 -2.50 24.51 -2.25
CA ASN A 253 -3.79 24.42 -1.60
C ASN A 253 -3.69 24.88 -0.14
N GLN A 254 -4.46 25.90 0.24
CA GLN A 254 -4.63 26.36 1.62
C GLN A 254 -5.94 25.80 2.19
N ILE A 255 -5.88 25.23 3.40
CA ILE A 255 -7.04 24.66 4.07
C ILE A 255 -7.53 25.62 5.16
N LYS A 256 -8.81 26.01 5.08
CA LYS A 256 -9.49 26.72 6.17
C LYS A 256 -10.29 25.72 7.00
N PHE A 257 -10.01 25.66 8.29
CA PHE A 257 -10.71 24.79 9.22
C PHE A 257 -12.05 25.43 9.66
N PRO A 258 -13.08 24.62 9.96
CA PRO A 258 -14.31 25.11 10.54
C PRO A 258 -14.06 25.75 11.93
N GLN A 259 -14.90 26.71 12.32
CA GLN A 259 -14.75 27.41 13.61
C GLN A 259 -14.99 26.54 14.85
N LYS A 260 -15.62 25.37 14.69
CA LYS A 260 -15.90 24.40 15.77
C LYS A 260 -15.74 22.97 15.26
N ASP A 261 -15.21 22.11 16.12
CA ASP A 261 -15.25 20.64 15.96
C ASP A 261 -16.67 20.10 16.18
#